data_AF-A0A9P6FFB4-F1
#
_entry.id   AF-A0A9P6FFB4-F1
#
_cell.length_a   1.000
_cell.length_b   1.000
_cell.length_c   1.000
_cell.angle_alpha   90.00
_cell.angle_beta   90.00
_cell.angle_gamma   90.00
#
_symmetry.space_group_name_H-M   'P 1'
#
loop_
_entity.id
_entity.type
_entity.pdbx_description
1 polymer ?
#
loop_
_entity_poly.entity_id
_entity_poly.type
_entity_poly.pdbx_seq_one_letter_code
_entity_poly.pdbx_strand_id
1 'polypeptide(L)'
;MRLTTIVASLAMALASVQANYLLENPFKDTFKMTQSDTVVNCENRLDEILRIDYINLSPDPPKRAQSFDIDAKAYLEEEIVEGAYMNVLVK
;
A
#
# COMPACT_ATOMS: atom_id res chain seq x y z
N MET A 1 27.33 -59.42 13.05
CA MET A 1 27.46 -58.46 11.93
C MET A 1 26.24 -57.56 11.87
N ARG A 2 26.21 -56.52 12.68
CA ARG A 2 25.24 -55.42 12.63
C ARG A 2 25.93 -54.23 13.28
N LEU A 3 26.28 -53.20 12.51
CA LEU A 3 26.66 -51.83 12.97
C LEU A 3 27.33 -51.03 11.83
N THR A 4 26.71 -50.88 10.65
CA THR A 4 27.19 -49.91 9.63
C THR A 4 26.08 -49.48 8.68
N THR A 5 25.04 -48.79 9.17
CA THR A 5 24.00 -48.20 8.29
C THR A 5 23.37 -46.92 8.84
N ILE A 6 24.07 -46.14 9.68
CA ILE A 6 23.53 -44.87 10.21
C ILE A 6 24.58 -43.75 10.09
N VAL A 7 25.13 -43.50 8.90
CA VAL A 7 25.84 -42.23 8.61
C VAL A 7 25.68 -41.88 7.12
N ALA A 8 24.45 -41.64 6.65
CA ALA A 8 24.27 -41.09 5.29
C ALA A 8 23.03 -40.21 5.12
N SER A 9 22.35 -39.81 6.20
CA SER A 9 21.08 -39.07 6.10
C SER A 9 21.08 -37.67 6.73
N LEU A 10 22.21 -37.16 7.25
CA LEU A 10 22.25 -35.85 7.92
C LEU A 10 22.81 -34.68 7.08
N ALA A 11 23.18 -34.91 5.82
CA ALA A 11 23.67 -33.83 4.94
C ALA A 11 22.61 -33.27 3.97
N MET A 12 21.40 -33.86 3.93
CA MET A 12 20.37 -33.52 2.94
C MET A 12 19.20 -32.71 3.51
N ALA A 13 19.30 -32.24 4.75
CA ALA A 13 18.25 -31.45 5.40
C ALA A 13 18.52 -29.93 5.46
N LEU A 14 19.72 -29.48 5.09
CA LEU A 14 20.08 -28.05 5.14
C LEU A 14 19.97 -27.32 3.79
N ALA A 15 19.77 -28.04 2.68
CA ALA A 15 19.68 -27.44 1.35
C ALA A 15 18.27 -26.95 0.98
N SER A 16 17.23 -27.26 1.77
CA SER A 16 15.83 -26.94 1.44
C SER A 16 15.24 -25.75 2.23
N VAL A 17 16.03 -25.05 3.06
CA VAL A 17 15.50 -23.95 3.90
C VAL A 17 15.72 -22.55 3.28
N GLN A 18 16.35 -22.44 2.10
CA GLN A 18 16.67 -21.14 1.50
C GLN A 18 15.77 -20.69 0.33
N ALA A 19 14.63 -21.34 0.07
CA ALA A 19 13.85 -21.04 -1.12
C ALA A 19 12.63 -20.12 -0.94
N ASN A 20 12.28 -19.65 0.27
CA ASN A 20 10.99 -18.97 0.50
C ASN A 20 11.08 -17.54 1.08
N TYR A 21 12.24 -16.89 1.07
CA TYR A 21 12.36 -15.46 1.43
C TYR A 21 12.40 -14.54 0.22
N LEU A 22 11.65 -14.88 -0.83
CA LEU A 22 11.31 -13.95 -1.92
C LEU A 22 9.83 -14.12 -2.24
N LEU A 23 8.98 -14.06 -1.21
CA LEU A 23 7.60 -13.64 -1.40
C LEU A 23 7.66 -12.14 -1.71
N GLU A 24 7.91 -11.83 -2.98
CA GLU A 24 7.57 -10.55 -3.55
C GLU A 24 6.09 -10.35 -3.24
N ASN A 25 5.78 -9.42 -2.34
CA ASN A 25 4.39 -9.13 -1.98
C ASN A 25 3.66 -8.75 -3.29
N PRO A 26 2.65 -9.53 -3.73
CA PRO A 26 1.92 -9.24 -4.97
C PRO A 26 1.10 -7.94 -4.89
N PHE A 27 1.14 -7.26 -3.74
CA PHE A 27 0.50 -5.98 -3.46
C PHE A 27 1.43 -4.77 -3.53
N LYS A 28 2.70 -4.91 -3.93
CA LYS A 28 3.54 -3.75 -4.26
C LYS A 28 3.20 -3.21 -5.65
N ASP A 29 1.91 -3.09 -5.93
CA ASP A 29 1.44 -2.36 -7.09
C ASP A 29 1.58 -0.88 -6.73
N THR A 30 2.46 -0.19 -7.45
CA THR A 30 2.69 1.24 -7.24
C THR A 30 1.46 1.94 -7.80
N PHE A 31 0.40 1.99 -7.00
CA PHE A 31 -0.88 2.56 -7.38
C PHE A 31 -0.67 4.04 -7.69
N LYS A 32 -0.59 4.34 -8.98
CA LYS A 32 -0.38 5.69 -9.47
C LYS A 32 -1.75 6.35 -9.49
N MET A 33 -2.09 7.04 -8.40
CA MET A 33 -3.28 7.89 -8.31
C MET A 33 -3.40 8.72 -9.60
N THR A 34 -4.58 8.75 -10.20
CA THR A 34 -4.84 9.73 -11.27
C THR A 34 -4.91 11.09 -10.56
N GLN A 35 -3.80 11.82 -10.58
CA GLN A 35 -3.64 13.06 -9.82
C GLN A 35 -4.31 14.22 -10.54
N SER A 36 -4.99 15.08 -9.79
CA SER A 36 -5.33 16.44 -10.25
C SER A 36 -4.04 17.29 -10.25
N ASP A 37 -4.00 18.37 -11.03
CA ASP A 37 -2.82 19.24 -11.15
C ASP A 37 -2.45 19.92 -9.82
N THR A 38 -3.42 20.05 -8.90
CA THR A 38 -3.23 20.75 -7.62
C THR A 38 -3.27 19.85 -6.39
N VAL A 39 -3.51 18.54 -6.56
CA VAL A 39 -3.58 17.57 -5.44
C VAL A 39 -2.59 16.45 -5.66
N VAL A 40 -1.64 16.35 -4.74
CA VAL A 40 -0.64 15.29 -4.71
C VAL A 40 -0.83 14.46 -3.45
N ASN A 41 -0.68 13.13 -3.57
CA ASN A 41 -0.59 12.29 -2.39
C ASN A 41 0.85 12.36 -1.85
N CYS A 42 1.02 12.97 -0.67
CA CYS A 42 2.32 13.26 -0.07
C CYS A 42 2.96 12.05 0.61
N GLU A 43 2.13 11.14 1.11
CA GLU A 43 2.53 9.97 1.86
C GLU A 43 1.93 8.75 1.18
N ASN A 44 2.75 7.74 0.93
CA ASN A 44 2.29 6.42 0.49
C ASN A 44 2.87 5.45 1.50
N ARG A 45 2.37 5.55 2.73
CA ARG A 45 2.83 4.72 3.83
C ARG A 45 2.16 3.36 3.78
N LEU A 46 2.88 2.38 4.31
CA LEU A 46 2.40 0.99 4.37
C LEU A 46 1.22 0.81 5.34
N ASP A 47 0.93 1.79 6.20
CA ASP A 47 -0.14 1.77 7.21
C ASP A 47 -1.34 2.67 6.83
N GLU A 48 -1.44 3.11 5.58
CA GLU A 48 -2.61 3.86 5.10
C GLU A 48 -3.82 2.95 4.88
N ILE A 49 -4.85 3.10 5.72
CA ILE A 49 -6.13 2.38 5.58
C ILE A 49 -7.02 2.93 4.46
N LEU A 50 -6.75 4.14 3.97
CA LEU A 50 -7.50 4.82 2.92
C LEU A 50 -6.66 4.89 1.64
N ARG A 51 -7.15 4.30 0.55
CA ARG A 51 -6.48 4.27 -0.75
C ARG A 51 -7.29 5.03 -1.78
N ILE A 52 -6.73 6.14 -2.25
CA ILE A 52 -7.39 7.03 -3.22
C ILE A 52 -7.18 6.48 -4.64
N ASP A 53 -8.29 6.22 -5.36
CA ASP A 53 -8.32 5.78 -6.76
C ASP A 53 -8.08 6.99 -7.69
N TYR A 54 -8.95 8.00 -7.56
CA TYR A 54 -8.83 9.25 -8.29
C TYR A 54 -9.40 10.43 -7.50
N ILE A 55 -8.92 11.63 -7.83
CA ILE A 55 -9.52 12.91 -7.44
C ILE A 55 -9.55 13.78 -8.70
N ASN A 56 -10.75 14.16 -9.11
CA ASN A 56 -11.01 15.07 -10.21
C ASN A 56 -11.55 16.38 -9.64
N LEU A 57 -10.90 17.47 -9.99
CA LEU A 57 -11.25 18.82 -9.58
C LEU A 57 -11.74 19.61 -10.79
N SER A 58 -12.82 20.37 -10.64
CA SER A 58 -13.35 21.21 -11.73
C SER A 58 -13.86 22.56 -11.21
N PRO A 59 -13.25 23.71 -11.58
CA PRO A 59 -12.01 23.83 -12.36
C PRO A 59 -10.77 23.45 -11.54
N ASP A 60 -9.74 22.94 -12.23
CA ASP A 60 -8.41 22.70 -11.68
C ASP A 60 -7.38 23.51 -12.48
N PRO A 61 -6.67 24.50 -11.90
CA PRO A 61 -6.74 24.94 -10.49
C PRO A 61 -8.07 25.62 -10.10
N PRO A 62 -8.47 25.55 -8.81
CA PRO A 62 -9.67 26.20 -8.32
C PRO A 62 -9.66 27.72 -8.52
N LYS A 63 -10.79 28.28 -8.97
CA LYS A 63 -10.94 29.73 -9.21
C LYS A 63 -11.80 30.37 -8.12
N ARG A 64 -11.35 31.51 -7.61
CA ARG A 64 -12.09 32.25 -6.58
C ARG A 64 -13.47 32.67 -7.10
N ALA A 65 -14.47 32.57 -6.23
CA ALA A 65 -15.86 32.97 -6.49
C ALA A 65 -16.50 32.26 -7.71
N GLN A 66 -16.04 31.06 -8.05
CA GLN A 66 -16.64 30.19 -9.06
C GLN A 66 -17.06 28.87 -8.41
N SER A 67 -18.07 28.21 -8.98
CA SER A 67 -18.44 26.86 -8.57
C SER A 67 -17.24 25.93 -8.71
N PHE A 68 -17.09 25.03 -7.73
CA PHE A 68 -16.00 24.09 -7.66
C PHE A 68 -16.57 22.70 -7.32
N ASP A 69 -16.34 21.76 -8.22
CA ASP A 69 -16.80 20.38 -8.11
C ASP A 69 -15.62 19.46 -7.80
N ILE A 70 -15.86 18.53 -6.87
CA ILE A 70 -14.92 17.48 -6.48
C ILE A 70 -15.58 16.14 -6.76
N ASP A 71 -14.98 15.34 -7.62
CA ASP A 71 -15.35 13.95 -7.86
C ASP A 71 -14.17 13.08 -7.45
N ALA A 72 -14.37 12.20 -6.47
CA ALA A 72 -13.31 11.39 -5.91
C ALA A 72 -13.81 9.98 -5.62
N LYS A 73 -12.90 9.03 -5.77
CA LYS A 73 -13.13 7.62 -5.42
C LYS A 73 -11.96 7.12 -4.59
N ALA A 74 -12.27 6.38 -3.54
CA ALA A 74 -11.30 5.76 -2.67
C ALA A 74 -11.84 4.43 -2.12
N TYR A 75 -10.92 3.61 -1.64
CA TYR A 75 -11.20 2.34 -0.97
C TYR A 75 -10.70 2.43 0.46
N LEU A 76 -11.49 1.89 1.37
CA LEU A 76 -11.17 1.85 2.78
C LEU A 76 -10.94 0.38 3.17
N GLU A 77 -9.77 0.08 3.70
CA GLU A 77 -9.37 -1.28 4.09
C GLU A 77 -9.86 -1.65 5.51
N GLU A 78 -10.07 -0.65 6.37
CA GLU A 78 -10.49 -0.82 7.77
C GLU A 78 -11.60 0.17 8.16
N GLU A 79 -12.49 -0.22 9.06
CA GLU A 79 -13.58 0.65 9.53
C GLU A 79 -13.04 1.87 10.29
N ILE A 80 -13.52 3.06 9.92
CA ILE A 80 -13.24 4.30 10.67
C ILE A 80 -14.18 4.35 11.87
N VAL A 81 -13.60 4.27 13.06
CA VAL A 81 -14.33 4.33 14.33
C VAL A 81 -14.39 5.76 14.89
N GLU A 82 -15.25 5.94 15.90
CA GLU A 82 -15.35 7.21 16.63
C GLU A 82 -14.00 7.60 17.25
N GLY A 83 -13.64 8.89 17.11
CA GLY A 83 -12.37 9.44 17.56
C GLY A 83 -11.36 9.70 16.44
N ALA A 84 -11.63 9.28 15.20
CA ALA A 84 -10.84 9.68 14.04
C ALA A 84 -10.92 11.21 13.79
N TYR A 85 -9.80 11.82 13.39
CA TYR A 85 -9.69 13.26 13.15
C TYR A 85 -8.76 13.57 11.96
N MET A 86 -8.87 14.80 11.42
CA MET A 86 -8.07 15.28 10.29
C MET A 86 -7.25 16.51 10.71
N ASN A 87 -5.97 16.53 10.34
CA ASN A 87 -5.09 17.68 10.52
C ASN A 87 -4.98 18.46 9.22
N VAL A 88 -5.29 19.76 9.25
CA VAL A 88 -5.20 20.66 8.08
C VAL A 88 -4.27 21.81 8.40
N LEU A 89 -3.27 22.03 7.56
CA LEU A 89 -2.34 23.15 7.64
C LEU A 89 -2.44 24.01 6.38
N VAL A 90 -2.66 25.32 6.55
CA VAL A 90 -2.68 26.32 5.48
C VAL A 90 -1.53 27.30 5.70
N LYS A 91 -0.82 27.66 4.63
CA LYS A 91 0.28 28.63 4.64
C LYS A 91 -0.11 29.89 3.89
#